data_AF-A0A9W4J3X1-F1
#
_entry.id   AF-A0A9W4J3X1-F1
#
_cell.length_a   1.000
_cell.length_b   1.000
_cell.length_c   1.000
_cell.angle_alpha   90.00
_cell.angle_beta   90.00
_cell.angle_gamma   90.00
#
_symmetry.space_group_name_H-M   'P 1'
#
loop_
_entity.id
_entity.type
_entity.pdbx_description
1 polymer ?
#
loop_
_entity_poly.entity_id
_entity_poly.type
_entity_poly.pdbx_seq_one_letter_code
_entity_poly.pdbx_strand_id
1 'polypeptide(L)'
;MRFSSLAFTALCGIRLVASAALSKHENSFELVDGPFFTFHYKTDRPSEKNWIGIYSIYGEGPGKEEPLYWDWMRESEETKRVDDKHLNWGAYKAYFLVDDDYKVLAGPIDIFLSGKGPISFNVKEFTTKNAREGENFEARVSGLLHHAPDPDTKYSKESSGSDWISVSEDGVISGIPSESGSFTVTVKATASDKSTATVDVTVPVVASGKPLVTELKVMSLNLWYGGTQVSDYNRKQISAIANSNADIIGLQESTHGHATQLADALGWYSWQGKDSSIISRYPIAEKYGAVTEISGAVRIALDGDDSQVIIHNCHPYAYPYGPYDPCFDNKGADAIMDTEERGSRIRQINAIMDTMADALDNADNVPVFLTGDFNAPSHLDWTDETKSSHCGIGQFDWPTSKVPVDAGLIDAYRELHPDPATDPANTWSPVYLINDDYDGRKEPMDRLDFVYYKGNLTTQKSEVYMVGDPKPEPDHYYNEWPTDHKGVLITFKIGA
;
A
#
# COMPACT_ATOMS: atom_id res chain seq x y z
N MET A 1 2.15 6.92 -40.93
CA MET A 1 3.58 6.82 -41.30
C MET A 1 4.09 5.47 -40.85
N ARG A 2 4.66 4.67 -41.77
CA ARG A 2 5.21 3.32 -41.51
C ARG A 2 6.73 3.42 -41.38
N PHE A 3 7.32 2.80 -40.37
CA PHE A 3 8.70 2.27 -40.34
C PHE A 3 8.71 1.13 -39.29
N SER A 4 8.74 -0.16 -39.64
CA SER A 4 9.79 -0.97 -40.27
C SER A 4 10.97 -1.27 -39.35
N SER A 5 10.95 -2.49 -38.84
CA SER A 5 12.01 -3.22 -38.14
C SER A 5 13.30 -3.32 -38.96
N LEU A 6 14.46 -3.24 -38.31
CA LEU A 6 15.73 -3.69 -38.88
C LEU A 6 16.49 -4.56 -37.87
N ALA A 7 16.74 -5.80 -38.29
CA ALA A 7 17.78 -6.67 -37.78
C ALA A 7 19.11 -6.32 -38.47
N PHE A 8 20.23 -6.43 -37.75
CA PHE A 8 21.55 -6.58 -38.36
C PHE A 8 22.41 -7.53 -37.52
N THR A 9 22.84 -8.60 -38.16
CA THR A 9 23.91 -9.50 -37.73
C THR A 9 25.11 -9.27 -38.65
N ALA A 10 26.32 -9.09 -38.11
CA ALA A 10 27.48 -9.95 -38.41
C ALA A 10 28.84 -9.38 -37.88
N LEU A 11 29.43 -10.18 -36.97
CA LEU A 11 30.81 -10.71 -36.96
C LEU A 11 32.06 -9.84 -36.64
N CYS A 12 32.61 -10.17 -35.46
CA CYS A 12 33.90 -10.87 -35.22
C CYS A 12 35.10 -10.07 -34.70
N GLY A 13 35.54 -10.44 -33.50
CA GLY A 13 36.79 -10.04 -32.84
C GLY A 13 37.04 -10.92 -31.62
N ILE A 14 37.41 -12.18 -31.86
CA ILE A 14 37.62 -13.22 -30.85
C ILE A 14 38.84 -12.88 -29.98
N ARG A 15 38.64 -12.76 -28.66
CA ARG A 15 39.64 -13.13 -27.65
C ARG A 15 39.12 -14.37 -26.92
N LEU A 16 39.84 -15.49 -27.04
CA LEU A 16 39.61 -16.68 -26.24
C LEU A 16 39.82 -16.33 -24.76
N VAL A 17 38.72 -16.23 -24.02
CA VAL A 17 38.72 -16.50 -22.59
C VAL A 17 38.28 -17.94 -22.45
N ALA A 18 39.07 -18.73 -21.72
CA ALA A 18 38.80 -20.13 -21.46
C ALA A 18 37.36 -20.30 -20.94
N SER A 19 36.61 -21.18 -21.59
CA SER A 19 35.38 -21.75 -21.05
C SER A 19 35.72 -22.39 -19.70
N ALA A 20 35.38 -21.71 -18.61
CA ALA A 20 35.15 -22.40 -17.37
C ALA A 20 33.93 -23.28 -17.63
N ALA A 21 34.14 -24.60 -17.59
CA ALA A 21 33.05 -25.55 -17.67
C ALA A 21 32.05 -25.25 -16.53
N LEU A 22 30.95 -24.59 -16.87
CA LEU A 22 29.76 -24.58 -16.03
C LEU A 22 29.33 -26.04 -15.89
N SER A 23 29.40 -26.56 -14.67
CA SER A 23 28.79 -27.84 -14.36
C SER A 23 27.29 -27.75 -14.67
N LYS A 24 26.85 -28.58 -15.61
CA LYS A 24 25.43 -28.87 -15.84
C LYS A 24 24.89 -29.57 -14.59
N HIS A 25 24.36 -28.81 -13.65
CA HIS A 25 23.52 -29.38 -12.60
C HIS A 25 22.14 -29.63 -13.19
N GLU A 26 21.64 -30.85 -13.07
CA GLU A 26 20.29 -31.26 -13.51
C GLU A 26 19.30 -31.07 -12.35
N ASN A 27 19.06 -29.82 -11.96
CA ASN A 27 18.00 -29.51 -11.01
C ASN A 27 16.71 -29.22 -11.78
N SER A 28 15.61 -29.87 -11.42
CA SER A 28 14.28 -29.55 -11.92
C SER A 28 13.33 -29.31 -10.75
N PHE A 29 12.38 -28.41 -10.98
CA PHE A 29 11.33 -28.09 -10.04
C PHE A 29 10.12 -27.71 -10.87
N GLU A 30 9.04 -28.46 -10.72
CA GLU A 30 7.81 -28.27 -11.48
C GLU A 30 6.58 -28.54 -10.63
N LEU A 31 5.51 -27.81 -10.90
CA LEU A 31 4.20 -28.08 -10.35
C LEU A 31 3.62 -29.31 -11.06
N VAL A 32 3.04 -30.23 -10.30
CA VAL A 32 2.47 -31.48 -10.84
C VAL A 32 0.95 -31.36 -10.88
N ASP A 33 0.35 -31.85 -11.97
CA ASP A 33 -1.09 -32.04 -12.08
C ASP A 33 -1.57 -33.00 -10.96
N GLY A 34 -2.34 -32.49 -10.01
CA GLY A 34 -2.71 -33.22 -8.80
C GLY A 34 -3.29 -32.31 -7.71
N PRO A 35 -3.25 -32.71 -6.42
CA PRO A 35 -3.61 -31.83 -5.32
C PRO A 35 -2.82 -30.51 -5.38
N PHE A 36 -3.49 -29.35 -5.36
CA PHE A 36 -2.88 -28.00 -5.47
C PHE A 36 -1.71 -27.79 -4.51
N PHE A 37 -0.54 -27.31 -4.94
CA PHE A 37 0.71 -27.28 -4.16
C PHE A 37 1.42 -28.64 -4.04
N THR A 38 1.41 -29.43 -5.11
CA THR A 38 2.26 -30.63 -5.24
C THR A 38 3.37 -30.36 -6.24
N PHE A 39 4.61 -30.57 -5.83
CA PHE A 39 5.79 -30.27 -6.63
C PHE A 39 6.61 -31.53 -6.86
N HIS A 40 7.03 -31.74 -8.10
CA HIS A 40 8.07 -32.70 -8.43
C HIS A 40 9.39 -31.96 -8.51
N TYR A 41 10.38 -32.44 -7.76
CA TYR A 41 11.72 -31.87 -7.78
C TYR A 41 12.77 -32.95 -7.97
N LYS A 42 13.86 -32.56 -8.61
CA LYS A 42 15.07 -33.34 -8.78
C LYS A 42 16.27 -32.46 -8.52
N THR A 43 17.26 -32.99 -7.82
CA THR A 43 18.55 -32.32 -7.55
C THR A 43 19.69 -33.33 -7.58
N ASP A 44 20.80 -32.93 -8.18
CA ASP A 44 22.05 -33.69 -8.08
C ASP A 44 22.83 -33.39 -6.80
N ARG A 45 22.25 -32.57 -5.91
CA ARG A 45 22.78 -32.16 -4.60
C ARG A 45 21.73 -32.39 -3.50
N PRO A 46 21.35 -33.64 -3.20
CA PRO A 46 20.46 -33.91 -2.08
C PRO A 46 21.11 -33.47 -0.76
N SER A 47 20.29 -32.96 0.15
CA SER A 47 20.73 -32.53 1.47
C SER A 47 19.56 -32.54 2.44
N GLU A 48 19.81 -32.95 3.68
CA GLU A 48 18.83 -32.88 4.79
C GLU A 48 18.30 -31.45 5.04
N LYS A 49 18.97 -30.45 4.48
CA LYS A 49 18.71 -29.02 4.64
C LYS A 49 18.21 -28.34 3.36
N ASN A 50 18.05 -29.04 2.25
CA ASN A 50 17.37 -28.45 1.10
C ASN A 50 15.88 -28.24 1.44
N TRP A 51 15.28 -27.17 0.93
CA TRP A 51 13.94 -26.75 1.35
C TRP A 51 13.18 -26.02 0.24
N ILE A 52 11.85 -26.00 0.35
CA ILE A 52 10.97 -25.17 -0.48
C ILE A 52 10.51 -23.97 0.31
N GLY A 53 10.59 -22.79 -0.28
CA GLY A 53 9.99 -21.57 0.26
C GLY A 53 8.86 -21.06 -0.64
N ILE A 54 7.71 -20.75 -0.02
CA ILE A 54 6.55 -20.12 -0.66
C ILE A 54 6.51 -18.65 -0.26
N TYR A 55 6.47 -17.78 -1.25
CA TYR A 55 6.51 -16.33 -1.09
C TYR A 55 5.31 -15.70 -1.79
N SER A 56 4.94 -14.49 -1.39
CA SER A 56 3.97 -13.67 -2.13
C SER A 56 4.41 -13.52 -3.59
N ILE A 57 3.48 -13.51 -4.55
CA ILE A 57 3.84 -13.21 -5.94
C ILE A 57 4.42 -11.80 -6.09
N TYR A 58 4.05 -10.90 -5.18
CA TYR A 58 4.53 -9.52 -5.11
C TYR A 58 5.81 -9.36 -4.27
N GLY A 59 6.21 -10.41 -3.57
CA GLY A 59 7.37 -10.42 -2.69
C GLY A 59 8.70 -10.39 -3.44
N GLU A 60 9.75 -10.00 -2.72
CA GLU A 60 11.12 -9.93 -3.23
C GLU A 60 11.80 -11.32 -3.32
N GLY A 61 11.24 -12.32 -2.63
CA GLY A 61 11.71 -13.69 -2.63
C GLY A 61 12.88 -14.00 -1.68
N PRO A 62 13.53 -15.16 -1.85
CA PRO A 62 14.55 -15.70 -0.95
C PRO A 62 15.68 -14.73 -0.62
N GLY A 63 16.00 -14.59 0.67
CA GLY A 63 17.13 -13.81 1.17
C GLY A 63 16.85 -12.30 1.25
N LYS A 64 15.63 -11.89 0.92
CA LYS A 64 15.12 -10.52 1.05
C LYS A 64 13.93 -10.45 2.00
N GLU A 65 13.12 -11.50 2.02
CA GLU A 65 11.98 -11.63 2.91
C GLU A 65 11.91 -13.06 3.47
N GLU A 66 11.14 -13.24 4.55
CA GLU A 66 10.83 -14.56 5.07
C GLU A 66 9.73 -15.23 4.22
N PRO A 67 9.79 -16.56 4.02
CA PRO A 67 8.74 -17.28 3.32
C PRO A 67 7.44 -17.26 4.14
N LEU A 68 6.31 -17.16 3.45
CA LEU A 68 4.97 -17.33 4.04
C LEU A 68 4.76 -18.77 4.52
N TYR A 69 5.42 -19.73 3.85
CA TYR A 69 5.44 -21.13 4.23
C TYR A 69 6.72 -21.79 3.72
N TRP A 70 7.24 -22.76 4.45
CA TRP A 70 8.39 -23.54 4.02
C TRP A 70 8.29 -25.00 4.46
N ASP A 71 9.01 -25.88 3.75
CA ASP A 71 9.14 -27.30 4.12
C ASP A 71 10.47 -27.89 3.59
N TRP A 72 10.98 -28.97 4.19
CA TRP A 72 12.20 -29.63 3.74
C TRP A 72 12.00 -30.43 2.45
N MET A 73 12.98 -30.42 1.55
CA MET A 73 13.01 -31.13 0.27
C MET A 73 14.34 -31.87 0.12
N ARG A 74 14.46 -33.00 0.82
CA ARG A 74 15.76 -33.61 1.16
C ARG A 74 16.31 -34.57 0.11
N GLU A 75 15.40 -35.20 -0.61
CA GLU A 75 15.72 -36.31 -1.49
C GLU A 75 16.39 -35.83 -2.78
N SER A 76 17.06 -36.73 -3.49
CA SER A 76 17.60 -36.41 -4.82
C SER A 76 16.49 -36.25 -5.86
N GLU A 77 15.34 -36.89 -5.64
CA GLU A 77 14.16 -36.82 -6.49
C GLU A 77 12.92 -37.24 -5.69
N GLU A 78 11.88 -36.39 -5.65
CA GLU A 78 10.64 -36.68 -4.94
C GLU A 78 9.49 -35.85 -5.53
N THR A 79 8.26 -36.37 -5.40
CA THR A 79 7.04 -35.59 -5.59
C THR A 79 6.41 -35.33 -4.23
N LYS A 80 6.40 -34.07 -3.80
CA LYS A 80 5.97 -33.67 -2.46
C LYS A 80 4.83 -32.65 -2.51
N ARG A 81 3.79 -32.90 -1.72
CA ARG A 81 2.73 -31.93 -1.42
C ARG A 81 3.16 -31.09 -0.22
N VAL A 82 3.04 -29.77 -0.32
CA VAL A 82 3.21 -28.85 0.83
C VAL A 82 1.85 -28.47 1.44
N ASP A 83 1.84 -28.16 2.74
CA ASP A 83 0.64 -27.74 3.46
C ASP A 83 0.31 -26.27 3.14
N ASP A 84 -0.90 -26.04 2.67
CA ASP A 84 -1.42 -24.75 2.24
C ASP A 84 -2.37 -24.09 3.26
N LYS A 85 -2.63 -24.72 4.42
CA LYS A 85 -3.60 -24.22 5.43
C LYS A 85 -3.27 -22.84 6.00
N HIS A 86 -2.02 -22.43 5.94
CA HIS A 86 -1.54 -21.14 6.47
C HIS A 86 -1.52 -20.04 5.41
N LEU A 87 -1.77 -20.40 4.14
CA LEU A 87 -1.79 -19.47 3.03
C LEU A 87 -3.22 -18.98 2.80
N ASN A 88 -3.33 -17.69 2.49
CA ASN A 88 -4.58 -17.15 1.95
C ASN A 88 -4.74 -17.64 0.50
N TRP A 89 -5.94 -17.61 -0.04
CA TRP A 89 -6.11 -17.81 -1.48
C TRP A 89 -5.37 -16.68 -2.24
N GLY A 90 -4.94 -16.93 -3.47
CA GLY A 90 -4.19 -15.96 -4.27
C GLY A 90 -2.94 -16.53 -4.95
N ALA A 91 -2.17 -15.66 -5.59
CA ALA A 91 -0.98 -16.04 -6.34
C ALA A 91 0.30 -15.94 -5.51
N TYR A 92 1.21 -16.90 -5.71
CA TYR A 92 2.46 -17.08 -4.97
C TYR A 92 3.60 -17.48 -5.89
N LYS A 93 4.82 -17.42 -5.34
CA LYS A 93 6.04 -17.98 -5.96
C LYS A 93 6.60 -19.09 -5.08
N ALA A 94 6.88 -20.25 -5.66
CA ALA A 94 7.62 -21.32 -5.00
C ALA A 94 9.07 -21.36 -5.48
N TYR A 95 10.01 -21.50 -4.54
CA TYR A 95 11.44 -21.68 -4.82
C TYR A 95 11.95 -22.95 -4.15
N PHE A 96 12.76 -23.73 -4.87
CA PHE A 96 13.53 -24.82 -4.30
C PHE A 96 14.94 -24.32 -3.95
N LEU A 97 15.35 -24.46 -2.70
CA LEU A 97 16.47 -23.77 -2.04
C LEU A 97 17.44 -24.78 -1.39
N VAL A 98 18.71 -24.38 -1.31
CA VAL A 98 19.80 -25.26 -0.86
C VAL A 98 20.11 -25.08 0.63
N ASP A 99 20.45 -26.18 1.32
CA ASP A 99 21.25 -26.20 2.56
C ASP A 99 20.86 -25.20 3.67
N ASP A 100 19.55 -24.95 3.90
CA ASP A 100 19.07 -23.99 4.91
C ASP A 100 19.63 -22.57 4.67
N ASP A 101 19.86 -22.27 3.38
CA ASP A 101 20.31 -21.00 2.82
C ASP A 101 19.30 -20.55 1.75
N TYR A 102 19.35 -19.28 1.36
CA TYR A 102 18.43 -18.69 0.38
C TYR A 102 18.93 -18.79 -1.07
N LYS A 103 19.91 -19.65 -1.35
CA LYS A 103 20.39 -19.88 -2.73
C LYS A 103 19.46 -20.84 -3.46
N VAL A 104 18.95 -20.40 -4.60
CA VAL A 104 17.99 -21.13 -5.43
C VAL A 104 18.66 -22.31 -6.16
N LEU A 105 18.13 -23.52 -5.94
CA LEU A 105 18.43 -24.71 -6.72
C LEU A 105 17.61 -24.75 -8.02
N ALA A 106 16.33 -24.38 -7.96
CA ALA A 106 15.41 -24.29 -9.10
C ALA A 106 14.16 -23.42 -8.76
N GLY A 107 13.43 -22.99 -9.79
CA GLY A 107 12.33 -22.01 -9.69
C GLY A 107 12.76 -20.57 -10.02
N PRO A 108 11.90 -19.56 -9.78
CA PRO A 108 10.57 -19.67 -9.19
C PRO A 108 9.55 -20.37 -10.09
N ILE A 109 8.49 -20.87 -9.47
CA ILE A 109 7.24 -21.28 -10.14
C ILE A 109 6.12 -20.41 -9.60
N ASP A 110 5.38 -19.76 -10.50
CA ASP A 110 4.14 -19.08 -10.14
C ASP A 110 3.05 -20.11 -9.87
N ILE A 111 2.41 -20.02 -8.71
CA ILE A 111 1.34 -20.93 -8.28
C ILE A 111 0.16 -20.12 -7.80
N PHE A 112 -1.04 -20.71 -7.86
CA PHE A 112 -2.27 -20.06 -7.43
C PHE A 112 -3.01 -20.96 -6.44
N LEU A 113 -3.40 -20.42 -5.29
CA LEU A 113 -4.29 -21.07 -4.35
C LEU A 113 -5.72 -20.60 -4.60
N SER A 114 -6.58 -21.53 -5.02
CA SER A 114 -8.00 -21.26 -5.27
C SER A 114 -8.74 -20.84 -3.99
N GLY A 115 -9.66 -19.89 -4.10
CA GLY A 115 -10.55 -19.54 -3.00
C GLY A 115 -11.60 -20.63 -2.71
N LYS A 116 -12.14 -20.61 -1.48
CA LYS A 116 -13.30 -21.44 -1.11
C LYS A 116 -14.58 -20.60 -1.21
N GLY A 117 -15.63 -21.19 -1.77
CA GLY A 117 -16.94 -20.55 -1.88
C GLY A 117 -17.18 -19.92 -3.26
N PRO A 118 -18.35 -19.29 -3.47
CA PRO A 118 -18.66 -18.63 -4.73
C PRO A 118 -17.74 -17.41 -4.94
N ILE A 119 -17.45 -17.09 -6.19
CA ILE A 119 -16.77 -15.83 -6.51
C ILE A 119 -17.57 -14.63 -6.00
N SER A 120 -16.87 -13.57 -5.62
CA SER A 120 -17.46 -12.31 -5.14
C SER A 120 -16.50 -11.16 -5.38
N PHE A 121 -17.00 -9.94 -5.54
CA PHE A 121 -16.15 -8.76 -5.54
C PHE A 121 -15.93 -8.26 -4.10
N ASN A 122 -14.73 -7.72 -3.82
CA ASN A 122 -14.38 -7.10 -2.53
C ASN A 122 -15.32 -5.96 -2.13
N VAL A 123 -15.96 -5.34 -3.12
CA VAL A 123 -16.87 -4.21 -2.95
C VAL A 123 -18.13 -4.41 -3.78
N LYS A 124 -19.23 -3.79 -3.36
CA LYS A 124 -20.47 -3.73 -4.15
C LYS A 124 -20.39 -2.65 -5.21
N GLU A 125 -19.75 -1.54 -4.87
CA GLU A 125 -19.60 -0.35 -5.70
C GLU A 125 -18.13 0.05 -5.77
N PHE A 126 -17.68 0.51 -6.93
CA PHE A 126 -16.32 0.99 -7.14
C PHE A 126 -16.34 2.26 -8.00
N THR A 127 -15.50 3.24 -7.67
CA THR A 127 -15.35 4.47 -8.47
C THR A 127 -13.97 4.48 -9.12
N THR A 128 -13.92 4.67 -10.44
CA THR A 128 -12.66 4.71 -11.19
C THR A 128 -11.95 6.06 -11.06
N LYS A 129 -10.80 6.21 -11.74
CA LYS A 129 -10.28 7.54 -12.10
C LYS A 129 -11.30 8.30 -12.95
N ASN A 130 -11.20 9.63 -12.94
CA ASN A 130 -12.00 10.46 -13.81
C ASN A 130 -11.63 10.20 -15.29
N ALA A 131 -12.64 10.30 -16.15
CA ALA A 131 -12.51 10.35 -17.60
C ALA A 131 -12.80 11.78 -18.10
N ARG A 132 -12.51 12.05 -19.37
CA ARG A 132 -12.88 13.29 -20.03
C ARG A 132 -13.68 13.01 -21.29
N GLU A 133 -14.71 13.81 -21.51
CA GLU A 133 -15.47 13.81 -22.76
C GLU A 133 -14.55 13.95 -23.98
N GLY A 134 -14.71 13.03 -24.93
CA GLY A 134 -13.94 12.98 -26.18
C GLY A 134 -12.54 12.32 -26.07
N GLU A 135 -12.12 11.89 -24.88
CA GLU A 135 -10.83 11.21 -24.68
C GLU A 135 -11.00 9.70 -24.44
N ASN A 136 -9.96 8.93 -24.76
CA ASN A 136 -9.95 7.50 -24.46
C ASN A 136 -9.87 7.28 -22.95
N PHE A 137 -10.74 6.42 -22.44
CA PHE A 137 -10.77 6.00 -21.06
C PHE A 137 -10.52 4.50 -20.92
N GLU A 138 -9.77 4.12 -19.89
CA GLU A 138 -9.58 2.73 -19.46
C GLU A 138 -9.47 2.63 -17.94
N ALA A 139 -10.08 1.60 -17.36
CA ALA A 139 -9.93 1.20 -15.97
C ALA A 139 -10.08 -0.33 -15.83
N ARG A 140 -9.34 -0.95 -14.91
CA ARG A 140 -9.39 -2.40 -14.67
C ARG A 140 -10.09 -2.68 -13.35
N VAL A 141 -10.98 -3.68 -13.33
CA VAL A 141 -11.69 -4.13 -12.12
C VAL A 141 -11.51 -5.61 -11.81
N SER A 142 -10.77 -6.35 -12.64
CA SER A 142 -10.53 -7.77 -12.44
C SER A 142 -9.81 -8.09 -11.12
N GLY A 143 -8.98 -7.16 -10.63
CA GLY A 143 -8.26 -7.30 -9.37
C GLY A 143 -9.14 -7.17 -8.11
N LEU A 144 -10.38 -6.69 -8.25
CA LEU A 144 -11.36 -6.60 -7.16
C LEU A 144 -12.11 -7.93 -6.94
N LEU A 145 -11.89 -8.93 -7.80
CA LEU A 145 -12.55 -10.22 -7.67
C LEU A 145 -11.83 -11.10 -6.66
N HIS A 146 -12.61 -11.73 -5.81
CA HIS A 146 -12.19 -12.62 -4.74
C HIS A 146 -12.81 -14.01 -4.92
N HIS A 147 -12.12 -15.01 -4.37
CA HIS A 147 -12.51 -16.42 -4.41
C HIS A 147 -12.58 -17.06 -5.81
N ALA A 148 -11.88 -16.51 -6.81
CA ALA A 148 -11.77 -17.16 -8.10
C ALA A 148 -11.21 -18.60 -7.95
N PRO A 149 -11.84 -19.61 -8.59
CA PRO A 149 -11.36 -20.99 -8.51
C PRO A 149 -10.04 -21.17 -9.28
N ASP A 150 -9.82 -20.38 -10.33
CA ASP A 150 -8.67 -20.40 -11.22
C ASP A 150 -8.55 -19.06 -11.95
N PRO A 151 -7.46 -18.81 -12.73
CA PRO A 151 -7.26 -17.54 -13.41
C PRO A 151 -8.12 -17.36 -14.68
N ASP A 152 -8.96 -18.33 -15.06
CA ASP A 152 -9.73 -18.32 -16.31
C ASP A 152 -11.07 -17.58 -16.20
N THR A 153 -11.26 -16.78 -15.14
CA THR A 153 -12.49 -16.01 -14.94
C THR A 153 -12.66 -14.97 -16.04
N LYS A 154 -13.87 -14.93 -16.62
CA LYS A 154 -14.24 -14.02 -17.71
C LYS A 154 -15.16 -12.92 -17.25
N TYR A 155 -14.96 -11.72 -17.79
CA TYR A 155 -15.74 -10.54 -17.46
C TYR A 155 -16.63 -10.11 -18.63
N SER A 156 -17.76 -9.48 -18.31
CA SER A 156 -18.70 -8.98 -19.30
C SER A 156 -19.50 -7.80 -18.77
N LYS A 157 -20.04 -7.00 -19.69
CA LYS A 157 -20.98 -5.92 -19.39
C LYS A 157 -22.37 -6.50 -19.19
N GLU A 158 -22.87 -6.53 -17.95
CA GLU A 158 -24.24 -7.00 -17.67
C GLU A 158 -25.27 -5.89 -17.91
N SER A 159 -24.95 -4.68 -17.47
CA SER A 159 -25.75 -3.49 -17.73
C SER A 159 -24.85 -2.26 -17.81
N SER A 160 -25.30 -1.19 -18.46
CA SER A 160 -24.60 0.10 -18.44
C SER A 160 -25.56 1.25 -18.64
N GLY A 161 -25.29 2.35 -17.95
CA GLY A 161 -25.95 3.64 -18.14
C GLY A 161 -25.50 4.38 -19.40
N SER A 162 -24.54 3.86 -20.18
CA SER A 162 -24.14 4.48 -21.43
C SER A 162 -23.60 3.52 -22.48
N ASP A 163 -23.81 3.86 -23.75
CA ASP A 163 -23.40 3.02 -24.89
C ASP A 163 -21.90 3.08 -25.17
N TRP A 164 -21.21 4.15 -24.75
CA TRP A 164 -19.77 4.29 -24.97
C TRP A 164 -18.94 3.33 -24.11
N ILE A 165 -19.50 2.81 -23.01
CA ILE A 165 -18.80 1.90 -22.10
C ILE A 165 -18.78 0.49 -22.66
N SER A 166 -17.58 -0.07 -22.79
CA SER A 166 -17.32 -1.47 -23.09
C SER A 166 -16.63 -2.16 -21.91
N VAL A 167 -16.80 -3.49 -21.81
CA VAL A 167 -16.11 -4.32 -20.81
C VAL A 167 -15.47 -5.49 -21.56
N SER A 168 -14.15 -5.62 -21.47
CA SER A 168 -13.42 -6.74 -22.07
C SER A 168 -13.55 -8.02 -21.24
N GLU A 169 -13.19 -9.16 -21.85
CA GLU A 169 -13.14 -10.46 -21.16
C GLU A 169 -12.16 -10.49 -19.98
N ASP A 170 -11.18 -9.57 -19.94
CA ASP A 170 -10.17 -9.48 -18.89
C ASP A 170 -10.53 -8.43 -17.81
N GLY A 171 -11.76 -7.92 -17.83
CA GLY A 171 -12.27 -6.98 -16.82
C GLY A 171 -11.74 -5.56 -17.00
N VAL A 172 -11.43 -5.14 -18.23
CA VAL A 172 -11.09 -3.76 -18.56
C VAL A 172 -12.35 -3.04 -19.04
N ILE A 173 -12.71 -1.96 -18.35
CA ILE A 173 -13.73 -0.99 -18.74
C ILE A 173 -13.06 0.03 -19.66
N SER A 174 -13.62 0.27 -20.84
CA SER A 174 -13.03 1.23 -21.80
C SER A 174 -14.07 1.92 -22.68
N GLY A 175 -13.67 3.02 -23.32
CA GLY A 175 -14.47 3.74 -24.30
C GLY A 175 -14.09 5.21 -24.46
N ILE A 176 -14.92 5.97 -25.19
CA ILE A 176 -14.77 7.41 -25.37
C ILE A 176 -16.07 8.08 -24.90
N PRO A 177 -16.09 8.77 -23.74
CA PRO A 177 -17.30 9.40 -23.24
C PRO A 177 -17.83 10.47 -24.20
N SER A 178 -19.14 10.48 -24.44
CA SER A 178 -19.81 11.44 -25.33
C SER A 178 -20.32 12.69 -24.64
N GLU A 179 -20.40 12.70 -23.31
CA GLU A 179 -20.82 13.85 -22.50
C GLU A 179 -20.25 13.73 -21.07
N SER A 180 -20.14 14.86 -20.36
CA SER A 180 -19.78 14.89 -18.94
C SER A 180 -20.90 14.38 -18.03
N GLY A 181 -20.55 13.73 -16.92
CA GLY A 181 -21.53 13.23 -15.97
C GLY A 181 -20.95 12.14 -15.07
N SER A 182 -21.83 11.31 -14.52
CA SER A 182 -21.46 10.12 -13.75
C SER A 182 -22.20 8.94 -14.36
N PHE A 183 -21.45 7.94 -14.82
CA PHE A 183 -21.99 6.80 -15.53
C PHE A 183 -21.68 5.52 -14.78
N THR A 184 -22.69 4.67 -14.59
CA THR A 184 -22.53 3.38 -13.92
C THR A 184 -22.56 2.23 -14.93
N VAL A 185 -21.71 1.24 -14.74
CA VAL A 185 -21.70 -0.03 -15.47
C VAL A 185 -21.68 -1.19 -14.48
N THR A 186 -22.58 -2.16 -14.64
CA THR A 186 -22.54 -3.40 -13.87
C THR A 186 -21.62 -4.38 -14.61
N VAL A 187 -20.48 -4.69 -14.00
CA VAL A 187 -19.53 -5.68 -14.52
C VAL A 187 -19.85 -7.03 -13.90
N LYS A 188 -19.97 -8.07 -14.73
CA LYS A 188 -20.19 -9.44 -14.31
C LYS A 188 -18.96 -10.29 -14.54
N ALA A 189 -18.49 -10.96 -13.49
CA ALA A 189 -17.50 -12.02 -13.56
C ALA A 189 -18.19 -13.39 -13.66
N THR A 190 -17.64 -14.30 -14.46
CA THR A 190 -18.06 -15.70 -14.60
C THR A 190 -16.84 -16.60 -14.53
N ALA A 191 -16.75 -17.40 -13.47
CA ALA A 191 -15.66 -18.35 -13.27
C ALA A 191 -15.84 -19.64 -14.07
N SER A 192 -14.80 -20.47 -14.13
CA SER A 192 -14.79 -21.78 -14.81
C SER A 192 -15.83 -22.77 -14.25
N ASP A 193 -16.09 -22.70 -12.94
CA ASP A 193 -17.12 -23.47 -12.24
C ASP A 193 -18.55 -22.93 -12.46
N LYS A 194 -18.69 -21.87 -13.26
CA LYS A 194 -19.92 -21.15 -13.62
C LYS A 194 -20.51 -20.33 -12.49
N SER A 195 -19.83 -20.17 -11.35
CA SER A 195 -20.21 -19.16 -10.37
C SER A 195 -20.07 -17.75 -10.96
N THR A 196 -20.93 -16.83 -10.53
CA THR A 196 -20.97 -15.47 -11.05
C THR A 196 -21.02 -14.45 -9.93
N ALA A 197 -20.38 -13.30 -10.12
CA ALA A 197 -20.47 -12.14 -9.24
C ALA A 197 -20.62 -10.86 -10.07
N THR A 198 -21.15 -9.82 -9.45
CA THR A 198 -21.32 -8.50 -10.08
C THR A 198 -20.77 -7.39 -9.19
N VAL A 199 -20.33 -6.31 -9.81
CA VAL A 199 -19.94 -5.06 -9.16
C VAL A 199 -20.44 -3.89 -9.98
N ASP A 200 -20.99 -2.88 -9.31
CA ASP A 200 -21.38 -1.63 -9.95
C ASP A 200 -20.20 -0.67 -9.96
N VAL A 201 -19.80 -0.23 -11.14
CA VAL A 201 -18.62 0.61 -11.34
C VAL A 201 -19.05 1.97 -11.87
N THR A 202 -18.68 3.02 -11.16
CA THR A 202 -18.95 4.40 -11.53
C THR A 202 -17.73 5.00 -12.22
N VAL A 203 -17.95 5.56 -13.41
CA VAL A 203 -16.97 6.36 -14.16
C VAL A 203 -17.39 7.83 -14.12
N PRO A 204 -16.72 8.67 -13.32
CA PRO A 204 -16.91 10.12 -13.39
C PRO A 204 -16.32 10.66 -14.68
N VAL A 205 -17.05 11.53 -15.39
CA VAL A 205 -16.61 12.13 -16.66
C VAL A 205 -16.69 13.65 -16.54
N VAL A 206 -15.55 14.32 -16.69
CA VAL A 206 -15.50 15.78 -16.80
C VAL A 206 -15.74 16.23 -18.24
N ALA A 207 -16.22 17.46 -18.40
CA ALA A 207 -16.45 18.04 -19.73
C ALA A 207 -15.14 18.27 -20.49
N SER A 208 -15.23 18.29 -21.82
CA SER A 208 -14.07 18.51 -22.68
C SER A 208 -13.35 19.83 -22.32
N GLY A 209 -12.02 19.79 -22.28
CA GLY A 209 -11.18 20.94 -21.91
C GLY A 209 -11.28 21.43 -20.46
N LYS A 210 -11.93 20.69 -19.54
CA LYS A 210 -11.95 20.99 -18.10
C LYS A 210 -10.91 20.18 -17.33
N PRO A 211 -10.28 20.71 -16.27
CA PRO A 211 -9.30 19.94 -15.49
C PRO A 211 -9.84 18.56 -15.12
N LEU A 212 -9.03 17.51 -15.34
CA LEU A 212 -9.44 16.13 -15.08
C LEU A 212 -9.78 15.89 -13.62
N VAL A 213 -9.05 16.57 -12.72
CA VAL A 213 -9.19 16.46 -11.27
C VAL A 213 -9.33 17.86 -10.68
N THR A 214 -10.46 18.13 -10.04
CA THR A 214 -10.72 19.39 -9.33
C THR A 214 -10.90 19.18 -7.82
N GLU A 215 -11.14 17.94 -7.42
CA GLU A 215 -11.19 17.47 -6.05
C GLU A 215 -10.22 16.30 -5.93
N LEU A 216 -9.38 16.30 -4.89
CA LEU A 216 -8.37 15.28 -4.65
C LEU A 216 -8.45 14.79 -3.21
N LYS A 217 -8.54 13.47 -3.04
CA LYS A 217 -8.58 12.82 -1.73
C LYS A 217 -7.26 12.16 -1.41
N VAL A 218 -6.56 12.66 -0.39
CA VAL A 218 -5.25 12.16 0.04
C VAL A 218 -5.39 11.51 1.40
N MET A 219 -4.84 10.30 1.55
CA MET A 219 -4.87 9.54 2.81
C MET A 219 -3.47 9.15 3.28
N SER A 220 -3.25 9.19 4.60
CA SER A 220 -2.18 8.45 5.27
C SER A 220 -2.76 7.21 5.95
N LEU A 221 -2.11 6.05 5.82
CA LEU A 221 -2.55 4.80 6.45
C LEU A 221 -1.37 3.85 6.75
N ASN A 222 -1.09 3.63 8.03
CA ASN A 222 -0.22 2.54 8.48
C ASN A 222 -0.97 1.21 8.34
N LEU A 223 -0.32 0.20 7.75
CA LEU A 223 -0.92 -1.10 7.47
C LEU A 223 -0.78 -2.13 8.61
N TRP A 224 0.00 -1.89 9.67
CA TRP A 224 0.28 -2.85 10.74
C TRP A 224 0.95 -4.12 10.24
N TYR A 225 2.24 -4.01 9.91
CA TYR A 225 3.05 -5.04 9.25
C TYR A 225 2.44 -5.55 7.95
N GLY A 226 1.82 -4.66 7.17
CA GLY A 226 1.10 -5.03 5.96
C GLY A 226 -0.27 -5.64 6.20
N GLY A 227 -0.77 -5.62 7.44
CA GLY A 227 -2.07 -6.12 7.89
C GLY A 227 -2.01 -7.53 8.43
N THR A 228 -0.83 -8.14 8.50
CA THR A 228 -0.66 -9.58 8.76
C THR A 228 -1.14 -10.04 10.13
N GLN A 229 -1.40 -9.10 11.05
CA GLN A 229 -1.97 -9.38 12.37
C GLN A 229 -3.48 -9.68 12.31
N VAL A 230 -4.15 -9.41 11.19
CA VAL A 230 -5.57 -9.69 10.96
C VAL A 230 -5.74 -10.78 9.90
N SER A 231 -6.62 -11.75 10.16
CA SER A 231 -6.98 -12.78 9.19
C SER A 231 -7.65 -12.17 7.96
N ASP A 232 -7.31 -12.66 6.76
CA ASP A 232 -7.88 -12.18 5.50
C ASP A 232 -7.66 -10.66 5.27
N TYR A 233 -6.55 -10.14 5.77
CA TYR A 233 -6.24 -8.71 5.76
C TYR A 233 -6.24 -8.11 4.36
N ASN A 234 -5.73 -8.82 3.35
CA ASN A 234 -5.61 -8.27 2.00
C ASN A 234 -6.99 -7.94 1.41
N ARG A 235 -7.97 -8.85 1.57
CA ARG A 235 -9.35 -8.60 1.14
C ARG A 235 -9.92 -7.35 1.82
N LYS A 236 -9.74 -7.27 3.13
CA LYS A 236 -10.24 -6.18 3.98
C LYS A 236 -9.57 -4.84 3.65
N GLN A 237 -8.28 -4.83 3.35
CA GLN A 237 -7.55 -3.64 2.91
C GLN A 237 -8.07 -3.14 1.56
N ILE A 238 -8.22 -4.02 0.57
CA ILE A 238 -8.79 -3.66 -0.74
C ILE A 238 -10.19 -3.06 -0.56
N SER A 239 -11.05 -3.72 0.23
CA SER A 239 -12.40 -3.24 0.53
C SER A 239 -12.39 -1.88 1.24
N ALA A 240 -11.58 -1.72 2.28
CA ALA A 240 -11.48 -0.48 3.04
C ALA A 240 -10.96 0.68 2.17
N ILE A 241 -9.93 0.45 1.36
CA ILE A 241 -9.36 1.47 0.47
C ILE A 241 -10.36 1.84 -0.64
N ALA A 242 -10.96 0.86 -1.31
CA ALA A 242 -11.94 1.13 -2.36
C ALA A 242 -13.15 1.92 -1.82
N ASN A 243 -13.65 1.57 -0.64
CA ASN A 243 -14.78 2.26 -0.01
C ASN A 243 -14.43 3.65 0.55
N SER A 244 -13.16 3.91 0.90
CA SER A 244 -12.70 5.24 1.32
C SER A 244 -12.83 6.27 0.19
N ASN A 245 -12.82 5.78 -1.06
CA ASN A 245 -12.76 6.59 -2.27
C ASN A 245 -11.58 7.59 -2.28
N ALA A 246 -10.47 7.27 -1.58
CA ALA A 246 -9.22 8.02 -1.68
C ALA A 246 -8.66 8.01 -3.10
N ASP A 247 -7.87 9.00 -3.48
CA ASP A 247 -7.21 9.09 -4.79
C ASP A 247 -5.72 8.79 -4.71
N ILE A 248 -5.08 9.23 -3.62
CA ILE A 248 -3.65 9.01 -3.35
C ILE A 248 -3.51 8.56 -1.90
N ILE A 249 -2.72 7.53 -1.66
CA ILE A 249 -2.49 7.00 -0.31
C ILE A 249 -1.00 6.84 -0.06
N GLY A 250 -0.50 7.47 1.00
CA GLY A 250 0.77 7.12 1.62
C GLY A 250 0.56 5.97 2.60
N LEU A 251 1.26 4.86 2.36
CA LEU A 251 1.18 3.64 3.15
C LEU A 251 2.44 3.46 4.00
N GLN A 252 2.30 3.13 5.28
CA GLN A 252 3.41 2.77 6.17
C GLN A 252 3.31 1.30 6.57
N GLU A 253 4.43 0.71 7.02
CA GLU A 253 4.55 -0.75 7.28
C GLU A 253 4.19 -1.62 6.07
N SER A 254 4.29 -1.03 4.88
CA SER A 254 3.98 -1.64 3.60
C SER A 254 5.23 -2.31 3.02
N THR A 255 5.71 -3.36 3.68
CA THR A 255 6.88 -4.13 3.23
C THR A 255 6.55 -5.08 2.07
N HIS A 256 7.56 -5.71 1.46
CA HIS A 256 7.41 -6.94 0.66
C HIS A 256 6.31 -6.93 -0.44
N GLY A 257 6.11 -5.79 -1.10
CA GLY A 257 5.16 -5.67 -2.23
C GLY A 257 3.71 -5.41 -1.85
N HIS A 258 3.38 -5.19 -0.57
CA HIS A 258 2.01 -4.92 -0.12
C HIS A 258 1.35 -3.76 -0.89
N ALA A 259 2.08 -2.68 -1.17
CA ALA A 259 1.51 -1.54 -1.90
C ALA A 259 1.23 -1.89 -3.38
N THR A 260 2.12 -2.64 -4.02
CA THR A 260 1.91 -3.13 -5.39
C THR A 260 0.71 -4.06 -5.46
N GLN A 261 0.55 -4.97 -4.50
CA GLN A 261 -0.60 -5.86 -4.42
C GLN A 261 -1.92 -5.08 -4.32
N LEU A 262 -1.97 -4.06 -3.46
CA LEU A 262 -3.16 -3.21 -3.31
C LEU A 262 -3.44 -2.40 -4.58
N ALA A 263 -2.41 -1.81 -5.18
CA ALA A 263 -2.58 -1.02 -6.41
C ALA A 263 -3.05 -1.88 -7.58
N ASP A 264 -2.47 -3.06 -7.78
CA ASP A 264 -2.87 -4.00 -8.83
C ASP A 264 -4.32 -4.43 -8.68
N ALA A 265 -4.77 -4.72 -7.45
CA ALA A 265 -6.15 -5.06 -7.15
C ALA A 265 -7.13 -3.94 -7.54
N LEU A 266 -6.76 -2.69 -7.25
CA LEU A 266 -7.55 -1.49 -7.53
C LEU A 266 -7.44 -1.00 -8.98
N GLY A 267 -6.50 -1.54 -9.77
CA GLY A 267 -6.15 -1.00 -11.09
C GLY A 267 -5.45 0.36 -11.03
N TRP A 268 -4.67 0.59 -9.99
CA TRP A 268 -3.98 1.83 -9.65
C TRP A 268 -2.47 1.74 -9.92
N TYR A 269 -1.77 2.86 -9.76
CA TYR A 269 -0.32 2.96 -9.85
C TYR A 269 0.33 2.85 -8.47
N SER A 270 1.53 2.29 -8.40
CA SER A 270 2.29 2.21 -7.16
C SER A 270 3.75 2.63 -7.30
N TRP A 271 4.29 3.12 -6.19
CA TRP A 271 5.70 3.06 -5.85
C TRP A 271 5.84 2.28 -4.53
N GLN A 272 6.56 1.17 -4.60
CA GLN A 272 6.86 0.31 -3.45
C GLN A 272 8.22 0.69 -2.87
N GLY A 273 8.24 1.15 -1.62
CA GLY A 273 9.46 1.34 -0.85
C GLY A 273 9.77 0.13 0.02
N LYS A 274 10.76 0.26 0.91
CA LYS A 274 11.10 -0.81 1.87
C LYS A 274 10.02 -0.97 2.95
N ASP A 275 9.48 0.16 3.41
CA ASP A 275 8.50 0.23 4.50
C ASP A 275 7.38 1.23 4.14
N SER A 276 7.77 2.44 3.74
CA SER A 276 6.82 3.45 3.25
C SER A 276 6.64 3.33 1.75
N SER A 277 5.40 3.34 1.28
CA SER A 277 5.02 3.22 -0.14
C SER A 277 3.93 4.22 -0.50
N ILE A 278 3.69 4.41 -1.79
CA ILE A 278 2.65 5.32 -2.29
C ILE A 278 1.83 4.60 -3.36
N ILE A 279 0.51 4.67 -3.27
CA ILE A 279 -0.41 4.22 -4.33
C ILE A 279 -1.26 5.39 -4.82
N SER A 280 -1.60 5.39 -6.10
CA SER A 280 -2.37 6.46 -6.73
C SER A 280 -3.33 5.95 -7.79
N ARG A 281 -4.56 6.44 -7.75
CA ARG A 281 -5.57 6.30 -8.80
C ARG A 281 -5.12 6.93 -10.13
N TYR A 282 -4.21 7.90 -10.07
CA TYR A 282 -3.70 8.66 -11.21
C TYR A 282 -2.25 8.28 -11.56
N PRO A 283 -1.80 8.48 -12.81
CA PRO A 283 -0.46 8.07 -13.22
C PRO A 283 0.68 8.69 -12.41
N ILE A 284 1.65 7.87 -12.02
CA ILE A 284 2.93 8.35 -11.48
C ILE A 284 3.80 8.80 -12.65
N ALA A 285 3.99 10.11 -12.78
CA ALA A 285 4.80 10.74 -13.83
C ALA A 285 6.29 10.62 -13.56
N GLU A 286 6.71 10.68 -12.30
CA GLU A 286 8.12 10.56 -11.89
C GLU A 286 8.23 9.82 -10.55
N LYS A 287 9.22 8.93 -10.46
CA LYS A 287 9.57 8.22 -9.22
C LYS A 287 10.88 8.78 -8.70
N TYR A 288 10.83 9.66 -7.68
CA TYR A 288 12.05 10.08 -6.97
C TYR A 288 12.63 8.93 -6.16
N GLY A 289 11.77 8.02 -5.70
CA GLY A 289 12.17 6.83 -4.97
C GLY A 289 12.30 7.11 -3.47
N ALA A 290 13.14 6.31 -2.80
CA ALA A 290 13.50 6.59 -1.41
C ALA A 290 14.38 7.84 -1.38
N VAL A 291 13.92 8.88 -0.69
CA VAL A 291 14.66 10.16 -0.53
C VAL A 291 15.39 10.22 0.81
N THR A 292 14.92 9.46 1.80
CA THR A 292 15.66 9.14 3.02
C THR A 292 15.52 7.66 3.36
N GLU A 293 16.13 7.21 4.46
CA GLU A 293 15.99 5.83 4.95
C GLU A 293 14.56 5.46 5.41
N ILE A 294 13.73 6.47 5.68
CA ILE A 294 12.37 6.35 6.23
C ILE A 294 11.31 7.10 5.40
N SER A 295 11.66 7.57 4.20
CA SER A 295 10.71 8.28 3.35
C SER A 295 10.97 8.09 1.86
N GLY A 296 9.92 8.26 1.07
CA GLY A 296 10.01 8.28 -0.38
C GLY A 296 9.06 9.28 -1.00
N ALA A 297 9.27 9.57 -2.29
CA ALA A 297 8.47 10.55 -3.01
C ALA A 297 8.20 10.15 -4.47
N VAL A 298 7.04 10.60 -4.96
CA VAL A 298 6.66 10.51 -6.38
C VAL A 298 5.96 11.78 -6.83
N ARG A 299 6.02 12.03 -8.14
CA ARG A 299 5.20 13.04 -8.82
C ARG A 299 4.04 12.35 -9.52
N ILE A 300 2.83 12.84 -9.28
CA ILE A 300 1.58 12.26 -9.80
C ILE A 300 0.96 13.26 -10.79
N ALA A 301 0.63 12.77 -11.98
CA ALA A 301 -0.07 13.52 -13.02
C ALA A 301 -1.58 13.42 -12.82
N LEU A 302 -2.18 14.49 -12.34
CA LEU A 302 -3.64 14.59 -12.19
C LEU A 302 -4.31 14.93 -13.53
N ASP A 303 -3.62 15.70 -14.38
CA ASP A 303 -4.05 16.02 -15.73
C ASP A 303 -2.84 16.20 -16.67
N GLY A 304 -2.08 15.12 -16.85
CA GLY A 304 -0.84 15.16 -17.64
C GLY A 304 0.18 16.16 -17.07
N ASP A 305 0.73 17.01 -17.93
CA ASP A 305 1.66 18.08 -17.53
C ASP A 305 0.95 19.35 -17.05
N ASP A 306 -0.36 19.48 -17.30
CA ASP A 306 -1.14 20.69 -16.96
C ASP A 306 -1.48 20.76 -15.46
N SER A 307 -1.55 19.61 -14.78
CA SER A 307 -1.79 19.54 -13.34
C SER A 307 -1.08 18.35 -12.71
N GLN A 308 -0.17 18.62 -11.78
CA GLN A 308 0.63 17.62 -11.09
C GLN A 308 0.75 17.95 -9.61
N VAL A 309 1.01 16.92 -8.80
CA VAL A 309 1.33 17.06 -7.38
C VAL A 309 2.54 16.21 -7.03
N ILE A 310 3.29 16.60 -6.00
CA ILE A 310 4.36 15.79 -5.42
C ILE A 310 3.86 15.28 -4.07
N ILE A 311 4.00 13.98 -3.84
CA ILE A 311 3.70 13.38 -2.54
C ILE A 311 4.95 12.75 -1.96
N HIS A 312 5.28 13.16 -0.75
CA HIS A 312 6.22 12.50 0.14
C HIS A 312 5.44 11.64 1.13
N ASN A 313 5.97 10.47 1.45
CA ASN A 313 5.43 9.61 2.48
C ASN A 313 6.56 9.12 3.40
N CYS A 314 6.35 9.16 4.71
CA CYS A 314 7.36 8.78 5.70
C CYS A 314 6.86 7.86 6.81
N HIS A 315 7.81 7.19 7.46
CA HIS A 315 7.60 6.42 8.67
C HIS A 315 8.85 6.49 9.59
N PRO A 316 9.04 7.59 10.35
CA PRO A 316 10.10 7.71 11.35
C PRO A 316 10.03 6.64 12.43
N TYR A 317 11.10 6.45 13.19
CA TYR A 317 11.18 5.35 14.15
C TYR A 317 10.19 5.49 15.33
N ALA A 318 9.55 4.38 15.69
CA ALA A 318 8.60 4.29 16.80
C ALA A 318 9.22 4.43 18.19
N TYR A 319 10.38 3.80 18.43
CA TYR A 319 10.93 3.65 19.77
C TYR A 319 12.26 4.38 19.98
N PRO A 320 12.53 4.83 21.22
CA PRO A 320 11.60 4.94 22.37
C PRO A 320 10.44 5.92 22.11
N TYR A 321 9.27 5.75 22.75
CA TYR A 321 8.08 6.59 22.53
C TYR A 321 7.95 7.67 23.62
N GLY A 322 7.92 8.95 23.22
CA GLY A 322 7.97 10.11 24.12
C GLY A 322 6.87 10.15 25.19
N PRO A 323 5.59 9.91 24.86
CA PRO A 323 4.50 9.94 25.83
C PRO A 323 4.62 8.96 27.01
N TYR A 324 5.42 7.89 26.88
CA TYR A 324 5.68 6.99 28.01
C TYR A 324 6.47 7.64 29.15
N ASP A 325 7.31 8.64 28.87
CA ASP A 325 8.08 9.34 29.90
C ASP A 325 7.18 10.00 30.97
N PRO A 326 6.20 10.85 30.62
CA PRO A 326 5.27 11.39 31.61
C PRO A 326 4.22 10.38 32.04
N CYS A 327 3.67 9.60 31.12
CA CYS A 327 2.52 8.76 31.41
C CYS A 327 2.89 7.55 32.25
N PHE A 328 4.06 6.95 32.02
CA PHE A 328 4.47 5.75 32.73
C PHE A 328 5.52 6.02 33.81
N ASP A 329 6.52 6.86 33.51
CA ASP A 329 7.66 7.09 34.40
C ASP A 329 7.54 8.36 35.28
N ASN A 330 6.47 9.15 35.13
CA ASN A 330 6.27 10.44 35.82
C ASN A 330 7.40 11.46 35.58
N LYS A 331 8.02 11.44 34.39
CA LYS A 331 9.04 12.42 34.00
C LYS A 331 8.42 13.66 33.35
N GLY A 332 9.18 14.76 33.33
CA GLY A 332 8.77 16.03 32.72
C GLY A 332 9.12 16.14 31.23
N ALA A 333 8.78 17.29 30.65
CA ALA A 333 8.98 17.60 29.23
C ALA A 333 10.43 17.44 28.74
N ASP A 334 11.42 17.78 29.58
CA ASP A 334 12.84 17.61 29.22
C ASP A 334 13.19 16.15 28.88
N ALA A 335 12.59 15.18 29.56
CA ALA A 335 12.80 13.76 29.28
C ALA A 335 12.19 13.34 27.94
N ILE A 336 11.05 13.94 27.56
CA ILE A 336 10.41 13.70 26.26
C ILE A 336 11.35 14.17 25.15
N MET A 337 11.95 15.36 25.27
CA MET A 337 12.91 15.87 24.29
C MET A 337 14.14 14.97 24.18
N ASP A 338 14.71 14.53 25.31
CA ASP A 338 15.81 13.55 25.33
C ASP A 338 15.42 12.23 24.65
N THR A 339 14.16 11.81 24.77
CA THR A 339 13.60 10.62 24.10
C THR A 339 13.49 10.82 22.59
N GLU A 340 12.98 11.98 22.13
CA GLU A 340 12.93 12.32 20.71
C GLU A 340 14.31 12.37 20.05
N GLU A 341 15.31 12.92 20.76
CA GLU A 341 16.72 12.95 20.31
C GLU A 341 17.31 11.54 20.19
N ARG A 342 17.18 10.72 21.24
CA ARG A 342 17.69 9.33 21.24
C ARG A 342 16.98 8.44 20.24
N GLY A 343 15.66 8.63 20.07
CA GLY A 343 14.83 7.96 19.07
C GLY A 343 15.12 8.40 17.64
N SER A 344 16.01 9.38 17.45
CA SER A 344 16.44 9.89 16.15
C SER A 344 15.36 10.60 15.32
N ARG A 345 14.12 10.70 15.81
CA ARG A 345 13.01 11.32 15.10
C ARG A 345 13.29 12.79 14.75
N ILE A 346 13.97 13.52 15.62
CA ILE A 346 14.40 14.91 15.32
C ILE A 346 15.33 14.94 14.11
N ARG A 347 16.34 14.06 14.05
CA ARG A 347 17.24 14.00 12.90
C ARG A 347 16.49 13.59 11.63
N GLN A 348 15.60 12.61 11.74
CA GLN A 348 14.83 12.08 10.62
C GLN A 348 13.91 13.12 10.00
N ILE A 349 13.17 13.88 10.81
CA ILE A 349 12.24 14.89 10.28
C ILE A 349 12.97 16.05 9.61
N ASN A 350 14.10 16.49 10.17
CA ASN A 350 14.93 17.52 9.54
C ASN A 350 15.50 17.03 8.19
N ALA A 351 15.98 15.78 8.13
CA ALA A 351 16.45 15.20 6.87
C ALA A 351 15.33 15.12 5.82
N ILE A 352 14.09 14.76 6.20
CA ILE A 352 12.96 14.80 5.27
C ILE A 352 12.74 16.23 4.76
N MET A 353 12.70 17.23 5.65
CA MET A 353 12.51 18.63 5.23
C MET A 353 13.60 19.13 4.30
N ASP A 354 14.86 18.77 4.54
CA ASP A 354 15.97 19.10 3.65
C ASP A 354 15.75 18.53 2.24
N THR A 355 15.25 17.29 2.12
CA THR A 355 14.92 16.71 0.80
C THR A 355 13.71 17.34 0.13
N MET A 356 12.83 17.99 0.89
CA MET A 356 11.62 18.62 0.39
C MET A 356 11.82 20.09 -0.02
N ALA A 357 12.95 20.71 0.33
CA ALA A 357 13.18 22.15 0.19
C ALA A 357 12.82 22.70 -1.21
N ASP A 358 13.37 22.11 -2.27
CA ASP A 358 13.09 22.54 -3.65
C ASP A 358 11.62 22.38 -4.04
N ALA A 359 10.97 21.31 -3.57
CA ALA A 359 9.56 21.07 -3.83
C ALA A 359 8.68 22.09 -3.08
N LEU A 360 9.03 22.40 -1.83
CA LEU A 360 8.33 23.37 -0.99
C LEU A 360 8.47 24.81 -1.51
N ASP A 361 9.61 25.15 -2.12
CA ASP A 361 9.83 26.45 -2.77
C ASP A 361 9.01 26.58 -4.07
N ASN A 362 8.73 25.47 -4.75
CA ASN A 362 7.93 25.41 -5.96
C ASN A 362 6.44 25.04 -5.72
N ALA A 363 6.00 24.98 -4.47
CA ALA A 363 4.68 24.45 -4.11
C ALA A 363 3.50 25.22 -4.71
N ASP A 364 3.68 26.50 -5.04
CA ASP A 364 2.66 27.33 -5.70
C ASP A 364 2.38 26.87 -7.14
N ASN A 365 3.34 26.21 -7.80
CA ASN A 365 3.19 25.67 -9.15
C ASN A 365 2.85 24.18 -9.14
N VAL A 366 3.46 23.42 -8.23
CA VAL A 366 3.22 21.97 -8.07
C VAL A 366 2.99 21.70 -6.59
N PRO A 367 1.72 21.56 -6.15
CA PRO A 367 1.42 21.35 -4.75
C PRO A 367 2.12 20.10 -4.19
N VAL A 368 2.51 20.21 -2.91
CA VAL A 368 3.28 19.18 -2.22
C VAL A 368 2.49 18.65 -1.03
N PHE A 369 2.53 17.33 -0.85
CA PHE A 369 2.00 16.65 0.32
C PHE A 369 3.13 15.94 1.09
N LEU A 370 2.99 15.86 2.40
CA LEU A 370 3.73 14.93 3.25
C LEU A 370 2.73 14.13 4.07
N THR A 371 2.67 12.82 3.82
CA THR A 371 1.88 11.86 4.59
C THR A 371 2.80 11.01 5.45
N GLY A 372 2.25 10.38 6.48
CA GLY A 372 3.03 9.45 7.29
C GLY A 372 2.33 9.07 8.58
N ASP A 373 2.80 7.97 9.15
CA ASP A 373 2.81 7.75 10.59
C ASP A 373 4.13 8.33 11.10
N PHE A 374 4.05 9.35 11.94
CA PHE A 374 5.21 10.09 12.43
C PHE A 374 5.75 9.51 13.74
N ASN A 375 5.04 8.54 14.34
CA ASN A 375 5.42 7.90 15.61
C ASN A 375 5.65 8.89 16.76
N ALA A 376 5.07 10.09 16.66
CA ALA A 376 5.15 11.14 17.66
C ALA A 376 3.91 12.05 17.56
N PRO A 377 3.39 12.54 18.69
CA PRO A 377 2.20 13.38 18.70
C PRO A 377 2.38 14.74 18.00
N SER A 378 1.26 15.45 17.79
CA SER A 378 1.29 16.81 17.28
C SER A 378 1.58 17.85 18.37
N HIS A 379 2.43 18.83 18.05
CA HIS A 379 2.60 20.06 18.83
C HIS A 379 1.32 20.90 18.91
N LEU A 380 0.36 20.67 18.00
CA LEU A 380 -0.96 21.30 18.03
C LEU A 380 -1.94 20.57 18.94
N ASP A 381 -1.64 19.34 19.36
CA ASP A 381 -2.54 18.52 20.17
C ASP A 381 -2.17 18.57 21.65
N TRP A 382 -0.87 18.60 21.95
CA TRP A 382 -0.34 18.76 23.31
C TRP A 382 -0.32 20.24 23.69
N THR A 383 -1.36 20.66 24.39
CA THR A 383 -1.62 22.04 24.84
C THR A 383 -1.93 22.06 26.33
N ASP A 384 -1.97 23.25 26.93
CA ASP A 384 -2.36 23.40 28.33
C ASP A 384 -3.81 22.98 28.58
N GLU A 385 -4.70 23.15 27.59
CA GLU A 385 -6.09 22.68 27.65
C GLU A 385 -6.20 21.15 27.66
N THR A 386 -5.33 20.44 26.92
CA THR A 386 -5.37 18.97 26.81
C THR A 386 -4.46 18.24 27.81
N LYS A 387 -3.78 18.97 28.70
CA LYS A 387 -2.79 18.40 29.65
C LYS A 387 -3.28 17.20 30.46
N SER A 388 -4.58 17.11 30.78
CA SER A 388 -5.13 15.98 31.53
C SER A 388 -5.09 14.67 30.74
N SER A 389 -5.16 14.76 29.41
CA SER A 389 -5.00 13.62 28.49
C SER A 389 -3.54 13.27 28.27
N HIS A 390 -2.63 14.23 28.45
CA HIS A 390 -1.19 14.10 28.23
C HIS A 390 -0.40 14.08 29.54
N CYS A 391 -0.95 13.41 30.55
CA CYS A 391 -0.26 13.07 31.79
C CYS A 391 0.36 14.28 32.53
N GLY A 392 -0.24 15.47 32.35
CA GLY A 392 0.13 16.71 33.02
C GLY A 392 1.14 17.60 32.30
N ILE A 393 1.64 17.23 31.10
CA ILE A 393 2.74 17.93 30.42
C ILE A 393 2.35 19.29 29.81
N GLY A 394 1.08 19.49 29.44
CA GLY A 394 0.65 20.78 28.85
C GLY A 394 1.23 21.03 27.46
N GLN A 395 1.47 22.30 27.12
CA GLN A 395 2.06 22.66 25.82
C GLN A 395 3.43 21.99 25.61
N PHE A 396 3.58 21.24 24.52
CA PHE A 396 4.86 20.65 24.13
C PHE A 396 5.08 20.76 22.62
N ASP A 397 6.21 21.35 22.23
CA ASP A 397 6.59 21.57 20.85
C ASP A 397 7.25 20.31 20.24
N TRP A 398 6.44 19.30 19.94
CA TRP A 398 6.87 18.06 19.29
C TRP A 398 7.65 18.35 17.98
N PRO A 399 8.95 18.03 17.90
CA PRO A 399 9.77 18.41 16.74
C PRO A 399 9.28 17.79 15.42
N THR A 400 8.79 16.55 15.46
CA THR A 400 8.29 15.79 14.30
C THR A 400 7.11 16.44 13.59
N SER A 401 6.27 17.18 14.31
CA SER A 401 5.13 17.91 13.74
C SER A 401 5.38 19.41 13.62
N LYS A 402 6.23 19.99 14.48
CA LYS A 402 6.57 21.41 14.44
C LYS A 402 7.49 21.77 13.28
N VAL A 403 8.50 20.94 13.00
CA VAL A 403 9.47 21.18 11.92
C VAL A 403 8.80 21.28 10.53
N PRO A 404 7.85 20.40 10.16
CA PRO A 404 7.05 20.57 8.94
C PRO A 404 6.30 21.91 8.87
N VAL A 405 5.64 22.31 9.96
CA VAL A 405 4.87 23.56 10.01
C VAL A 405 5.79 24.78 9.90
N ASP A 406 6.94 24.77 10.59
CA ASP A 406 7.95 25.82 10.50
C ASP A 406 8.56 25.92 9.07
N ALA A 407 8.58 24.82 8.31
CA ALA A 407 8.95 24.78 6.89
C ALA A 407 7.83 25.26 5.93
N GLY A 408 6.67 25.65 6.48
CA GLY A 408 5.54 26.20 5.74
C GLY A 408 4.54 25.17 5.21
N LEU A 409 4.59 23.93 5.70
CA LEU A 409 3.50 22.96 5.51
C LEU A 409 2.34 23.29 6.46
N ILE A 410 1.13 22.90 6.07
CA ILE A 410 -0.11 23.05 6.84
C ILE A 410 -0.58 21.67 7.27
N ASP A 411 -0.86 21.48 8.57
CA ASP A 411 -1.58 20.29 9.08
C ASP A 411 -3.03 20.35 8.59
N ALA A 412 -3.35 19.56 7.57
CA ALA A 412 -4.64 19.64 6.90
C ALA A 412 -5.82 19.26 7.81
N TYR A 413 -5.58 18.39 8.81
CA TYR A 413 -6.62 18.02 9.77
C TYR A 413 -6.88 19.18 10.73
N ARG A 414 -5.82 19.78 11.29
CA ARG A 414 -5.96 20.90 12.23
C ARG A 414 -6.39 22.22 11.59
N GLU A 415 -6.20 22.39 10.29
CA GLU A 415 -6.81 23.49 9.55
C GLU A 415 -8.35 23.44 9.61
N LEU A 416 -8.93 22.24 9.54
CA LEU A 416 -10.38 22.03 9.64
C LEU A 416 -10.88 21.87 11.09
N HIS A 417 -10.03 21.36 11.98
CA HIS A 417 -10.35 21.04 13.38
C HIS A 417 -9.36 21.68 14.36
N PRO A 418 -9.35 23.02 14.53
CA PRO A 418 -8.29 23.71 15.25
C PRO A 418 -8.25 23.44 16.77
N ASP A 419 -9.32 22.93 17.38
CA ASP A 419 -9.40 22.69 18.83
C ASP A 419 -9.21 21.19 19.18
N PRO A 420 -8.03 20.79 19.68
CA PRO A 420 -7.74 19.40 20.04
C PRO A 420 -8.50 18.89 21.26
N ALA A 421 -9.03 19.77 22.12
CA ALA A 421 -9.79 19.35 23.29
C ALA A 421 -11.20 18.87 22.89
N THR A 422 -11.77 19.44 21.84
CA THR A 422 -13.08 19.00 21.30
C THR A 422 -12.96 17.87 20.29
N ASP A 423 -11.86 17.83 19.53
CA ASP A 423 -11.61 16.83 18.51
C ASP A 423 -10.14 16.35 18.59
N PRO A 424 -9.83 15.37 19.46
CA PRO A 424 -8.46 14.89 19.63
C PRO A 424 -7.96 14.12 18.41
N ALA A 425 -8.87 13.48 17.66
CA ALA A 425 -8.56 12.78 16.43
C ALA A 425 -7.47 11.68 16.54
N ASN A 426 -7.36 11.03 17.72
CA ASN A 426 -6.37 9.98 17.95
C ASN A 426 -6.46 8.88 16.90
N THR A 427 -5.32 8.62 16.25
CA THR A 427 -5.14 7.60 15.21
C THR A 427 -4.48 6.34 15.77
N TRP A 428 -3.63 6.49 16.79
CA TRP A 428 -3.12 5.41 17.62
C TRP A 428 -3.90 5.35 18.95
N SER A 429 -4.53 4.24 19.31
CA SER A 429 -4.78 3.02 18.55
C SER A 429 -6.23 2.56 18.77
N PRO A 430 -6.97 2.14 17.72
CA PRO A 430 -8.18 1.35 17.87
C PRO A 430 -7.99 -0.05 18.48
N VAL A 431 -6.77 -0.60 18.49
CA VAL A 431 -6.51 -1.99 18.90
C VAL A 431 -5.74 -2.07 20.24
N TYR A 432 -4.68 -1.28 20.39
CA TYR A 432 -3.85 -1.26 21.60
C TYR A 432 -4.41 -0.28 22.63
N LEU A 433 -5.37 -0.73 23.46
CA LEU A 433 -5.97 0.09 24.51
C LEU A 433 -5.23 0.01 25.86
N ILE A 434 -4.49 -1.08 26.05
CA ILE A 434 -3.74 -1.43 27.26
C ILE A 434 -2.32 -1.81 26.82
N ASN A 435 -1.34 -1.39 27.61
CA ASN A 435 0.06 -1.64 27.38
C ASN A 435 0.59 -2.70 28.34
N ASP A 436 0.77 -3.92 27.83
CA ASP A 436 1.23 -5.06 28.61
C ASP A 436 2.73 -4.97 28.97
N ASP A 437 3.53 -4.23 28.19
CA ASP A 437 4.94 -3.96 28.50
C ASP A 437 5.10 -3.03 29.72
N TYR A 438 4.04 -2.30 30.09
CA TYR A 438 3.99 -1.40 31.23
C TYR A 438 2.92 -1.83 32.26
N ASP A 439 2.95 -3.11 32.65
CA ASP A 439 2.11 -3.69 33.72
C ASP A 439 0.60 -3.52 33.48
N GLY A 440 0.15 -3.56 32.22
CA GLY A 440 -1.26 -3.46 31.84
C GLY A 440 -1.85 -2.06 32.06
N ARG A 441 -1.02 -1.02 31.97
CA ARG A 441 -1.48 0.37 32.08
C ARG A 441 -2.23 0.79 30.81
N LYS A 442 -3.12 1.78 30.94
CA LYS A 442 -3.81 2.34 29.78
C LYS A 442 -2.81 2.98 28.82
N GLU A 443 -2.92 2.65 27.54
CA GLU A 443 -2.09 3.22 26.48
C GLU A 443 -2.37 4.74 26.33
N PRO A 444 -1.33 5.60 26.28
CA PRO A 444 -1.49 6.98 25.87
C PRO A 444 -1.89 7.04 24.39
N MET A 445 -3.10 7.57 24.16
CA MET A 445 -3.70 7.65 22.84
C MET A 445 -3.39 9.00 22.22
N ASP A 446 -2.82 9.00 21.03
CA ASP A 446 -2.36 10.21 20.34
C ASP A 446 -2.72 10.16 18.84
N ARG A 447 -2.69 11.32 18.20
CA ARG A 447 -2.70 11.44 16.76
C ARG A 447 -1.27 11.40 16.25
N LEU A 448 -0.92 10.31 15.59
CA LEU A 448 0.43 10.03 15.06
C LEU A 448 0.48 10.09 13.53
N ASP A 449 -0.67 9.99 12.88
CA ASP A 449 -0.78 9.97 11.43
C ASP A 449 -1.21 11.34 10.90
N PHE A 450 -0.57 11.80 9.83
CA PHE A 450 -0.77 13.16 9.31
C PHE A 450 -0.88 13.20 7.80
N VAL A 451 -1.62 14.21 7.32
CA VAL A 451 -1.56 14.69 5.94
C VAL A 451 -1.22 16.18 6.02
N TYR A 452 0.03 16.50 5.72
CA TYR A 452 0.51 17.86 5.57
C TYR A 452 0.47 18.28 4.09
N TYR A 453 0.26 19.57 3.83
CA TYR A 453 0.30 20.08 2.46
C TYR A 453 0.85 21.50 2.34
N LYS A 454 1.27 21.88 1.14
CA LYS A 454 1.61 23.26 0.74
C LYS A 454 1.27 23.46 -0.74
N GLY A 455 0.86 24.68 -1.09
CA GLY A 455 0.52 25.06 -2.47
C GLY A 455 -0.94 25.47 -2.64
N ASN A 456 -1.37 25.66 -3.89
CA ASN A 456 -2.71 26.15 -4.25
C ASN A 456 -3.80 25.08 -4.08
N LEU A 457 -4.06 24.68 -2.83
CA LEU A 457 -5.07 23.70 -2.43
C LEU A 457 -5.95 24.30 -1.34
N THR A 458 -7.20 23.84 -1.25
CA THR A 458 -8.10 24.22 -0.14
C THR A 458 -8.70 22.97 0.46
N THR A 459 -8.49 22.75 1.75
CA THR A 459 -9.14 21.65 2.48
C THR A 459 -10.67 21.84 2.47
N GLN A 460 -11.41 20.75 2.28
CA GLN A 460 -12.87 20.75 2.20
C GLN A 460 -13.50 19.85 3.25
N LYS A 461 -12.90 18.68 3.47
CA LYS A 461 -13.38 17.67 4.42
C LYS A 461 -12.18 16.88 4.95
N SER A 462 -12.26 16.50 6.22
CA SER A 462 -11.37 15.57 6.89
C SER A 462 -12.15 14.42 7.48
N GLU A 463 -11.49 13.28 7.62
CA GLU A 463 -12.03 12.09 8.27
C GLU A 463 -10.90 11.29 8.91
N VAL A 464 -11.08 10.89 10.18
CA VAL A 464 -10.28 9.83 10.79
C VAL A 464 -10.94 8.51 10.39
N TYR A 465 -10.42 7.92 9.31
CA TYR A 465 -11.04 6.82 8.59
C TYR A 465 -10.78 5.46 9.26
N MET A 466 -11.86 4.73 9.50
CA MET A 466 -11.85 3.39 10.08
C MET A 466 -13.14 2.68 9.69
N VAL A 467 -13.09 1.36 9.49
CA VAL A 467 -14.27 0.56 9.15
C VAL A 467 -14.69 -0.31 10.32
N GLY A 468 -15.99 -0.32 10.62
CA GLY A 468 -16.57 -1.17 11.66
C GLY A 468 -16.18 -0.73 13.08
N ASP A 469 -16.23 -1.68 14.01
CA ASP A 469 -15.93 -1.50 15.44
C ASP A 469 -14.85 -2.52 15.83
N PRO A 470 -13.56 -2.20 15.62
CA PRO A 470 -12.48 -3.15 15.85
C PRO A 470 -12.40 -3.53 17.33
N LYS A 471 -12.18 -4.83 17.58
CA LYS A 471 -11.89 -5.33 18.91
C LYS A 471 -10.42 -5.08 19.27
N PRO A 472 -10.14 -4.74 20.54
CA PRO A 472 -8.77 -4.60 21.01
C PRO A 472 -8.06 -5.97 21.07
N GLU A 473 -6.75 -5.93 21.28
CA GLU A 473 -5.99 -7.14 21.62
C GLU A 473 -6.54 -7.80 22.91
N PRO A 474 -6.62 -9.15 22.99
CA PRO A 474 -6.19 -10.16 22.01
C PRO A 474 -7.22 -10.58 20.97
N ASP A 475 -8.40 -9.94 20.92
CA ASP A 475 -9.53 -10.38 20.09
C ASP A 475 -9.53 -9.79 18.65
N HIS A 476 -8.45 -9.13 18.24
CA HIS A 476 -8.35 -8.37 17.00
C HIS A 476 -8.27 -9.24 15.72
N TYR A 477 -7.90 -10.52 15.84
CA TYR A 477 -7.54 -11.38 14.71
C TYR A 477 -8.61 -11.49 13.60
N TYR A 478 -9.88 -11.24 13.93
CA TYR A 478 -11.00 -11.29 12.98
C TYR A 478 -11.66 -9.92 12.73
N ASN A 479 -11.02 -8.81 13.13
CA ASN A 479 -11.52 -7.46 12.87
C ASN A 479 -11.72 -7.22 11.37
N GLU A 480 -12.74 -6.45 10.99
CA GLU A 480 -12.88 -5.99 9.61
C GLU A 480 -11.85 -4.91 9.29
N TRP A 481 -11.52 -4.05 10.26
CA TRP A 481 -10.42 -3.12 10.15
C TRP A 481 -9.07 -3.87 10.27
N PRO A 482 -8.20 -3.81 9.25
CA PRO A 482 -7.04 -4.69 9.15
C PRO A 482 -5.74 -4.08 9.73
N THR A 483 -5.83 -3.01 10.52
CA THR A 483 -4.67 -2.28 11.08
C THR A 483 -5.00 -1.75 12.48
N ASP A 484 -3.98 -1.45 13.26
CA ASP A 484 -4.02 -0.84 14.58
C ASP A 484 -3.94 0.68 14.55
N HIS A 485 -3.85 1.30 13.37
CA HIS A 485 -4.00 2.75 13.16
C HIS A 485 -5.34 3.09 12.51
N LYS A 486 -5.85 4.31 12.73
CA LYS A 486 -6.90 4.89 11.87
C LYS A 486 -6.25 5.66 10.73
N GLY A 487 -6.83 5.62 9.54
CA GLY A 487 -6.37 6.45 8.43
C GLY A 487 -6.72 7.92 8.64
N VAL A 488 -5.94 8.82 8.04
CA VAL A 488 -6.28 10.26 7.98
C VAL A 488 -6.57 10.60 6.53
N LEU A 489 -7.83 10.84 6.20
CA LEU A 489 -8.31 11.13 4.85
C LEU A 489 -8.74 12.59 4.74
N ILE A 490 -8.13 13.31 3.81
CA ILE A 490 -8.45 14.72 3.55
C ILE A 490 -8.89 14.89 2.11
N THR A 491 -9.99 15.63 1.92
CA THR A 491 -10.47 16.07 0.61
C THR A 491 -10.02 17.50 0.37
N PHE A 492 -9.32 17.73 -0.73
CA PHE A 492 -8.87 19.04 -1.19
C PHE A 492 -9.61 19.44 -2.44
N LYS A 493 -9.93 20.72 -2.55
CA LYS A 493 -10.19 21.37 -3.83
C LYS A 493 -8.85 21.83 -4.40
N ILE A 494 -8.60 21.53 -5.67
CA ILE A 494 -7.41 22.01 -6.38
C ILE A 494 -7.70 23.41 -6.93
N GLY A 495 -6.83 24.37 -6.65
CA GLY A 495 -6.92 25.71 -7.20
C GLY A 495 -6.76 25.70 -8.73
N ALA A 496 -7.57 26.53 -9.41
CA ALA A 496 -7.58 26.64 -10.87
C ALA A 496 -6.40 27.45 -11.41
#